data_AF-A0A3D4JVE3-F1
#
_entry.id   AF-A0A3D4JVE3-F1
#
_cell.length_a   1.000
_cell.length_b   1.000
_cell.length_c   1.000
_cell.angle_alpha   90.00
_cell.angle_beta   90.00
_cell.angle_gamma   90.00
#
_symmetry.space_group_name_H-M   'P 1'
#
loop_
_entity.id
_entity.type
_entity.pdbx_description
1 polymer ?
#
loop_
_entity_poly.entity_id
_entity_poly.type
_entity_poly.pdbx_seq_one_letter_code
_entity_poly.pdbx_strand_id
1 'polypeptide(L)'
;MFRLFILLLVCTAELWVAQSTDNVAYHQIRKKYDHQKVNDTTALSYVDLLIALAKKEKNYSELTYAYQDALNFEPSGYRKKLYADSAITSAQHSCNNDLIASAYLGRGIVSYFNFKDYQPALDDYIKALSYARRSTSPYVKYNILYHLGVMKSFWDIMMRRSVNLRPVLLSLDRRF
;
A
#
# COMPACT_ATOMS: atom_id res chain seq x y z
N MET A 1 12.00 46.97 -13.16
CA MET A 1 12.22 45.80 -14.05
C MET A 1 13.13 44.75 -13.41
N PHE A 2 14.40 45.05 -13.08
CA PHE A 2 15.36 44.05 -12.53
C PHE A 2 14.94 43.38 -11.20
N ARG A 3 14.31 44.13 -10.28
CA ARG A 3 13.82 43.59 -8.99
C ARG A 3 12.67 42.57 -9.13
N LEU A 4 11.84 42.68 -10.17
CA LEU A 4 10.77 41.71 -10.43
C LEU A 4 11.33 40.36 -10.91
N PHE A 5 12.45 40.41 -11.64
CA PHE A 5 13.09 39.21 -12.20
C PHE A 5 13.70 38.33 -11.10
N ILE A 6 14.28 38.95 -10.05
CA ILE A 6 14.86 38.24 -8.90
C ILE A 6 13.76 37.51 -8.11
N LEU A 7 12.61 38.14 -7.88
CA LEU A 7 11.46 37.51 -7.20
C LEU A 7 10.92 36.31 -7.98
N LEU A 8 10.88 36.39 -9.32
CA LEU A 8 10.44 35.29 -10.17
C LEU A 8 11.43 34.11 -10.12
N LEU A 9 12.73 34.41 -10.10
CA LEU A 9 13.81 33.40 -10.05
C LEU A 9 13.83 32.62 -8.74
N VAL A 10 13.62 33.31 -7.60
CA VAL A 10 13.49 32.68 -6.27
C VAL A 10 12.26 31.77 -6.21
N CYS A 11 11.12 32.22 -6.74
CA CYS A 11 9.88 31.44 -6.74
C CYS A 11 9.98 30.17 -7.61
N THR A 12 10.72 30.23 -8.73
CA THR A 12 10.98 29.05 -9.56
C THR A 12 12.02 28.09 -8.99
N ALA A 13 12.94 28.58 -8.15
CA ALA A 13 13.94 27.72 -7.50
C ALA A 13 13.28 26.80 -6.46
N GLU A 14 12.29 27.29 -5.73
CA GLU A 14 11.49 26.47 -4.80
C GLU A 14 10.72 25.36 -5.52
N LEU A 15 10.18 25.66 -6.71
CA LEU A 15 9.50 24.67 -7.56
C LEU A 15 10.47 23.63 -8.13
N TRP A 16 11.71 24.02 -8.43
CA TRP A 16 12.77 23.12 -8.88
C TRP A 16 13.25 22.17 -7.78
N VAL A 17 13.46 22.70 -6.56
CA VAL A 17 13.77 21.88 -5.37
C VAL A 17 12.61 20.93 -5.03
N ALA A 18 11.36 21.34 -5.26
CA ALA A 18 10.20 20.48 -5.09
C ALA A 18 10.08 19.37 -6.17
N GLN A 19 10.64 19.58 -7.38
CA GLN A 19 10.63 18.59 -8.46
C GLN A 19 11.82 17.64 -8.41
N SER A 20 12.97 18.06 -7.89
CA SER A 20 14.13 17.21 -7.72
C SER A 20 14.10 16.55 -6.35
N THR A 21 13.59 15.32 -6.25
CA THR A 21 14.19 14.21 -5.48
C THR A 21 13.17 13.11 -5.19
N ASP A 22 13.48 11.88 -5.60
CA ASP A 22 13.34 10.77 -4.66
C ASP A 22 14.08 11.21 -3.39
N ASN A 23 13.36 11.61 -2.34
CA ASN A 23 13.94 12.33 -1.21
C ASN A 23 15.06 11.46 -0.61
N VAL A 24 16.30 11.94 -0.78
CA VAL A 24 17.54 11.19 -0.52
C VAL A 24 17.54 10.61 0.89
N ALA A 25 16.92 11.30 1.85
CA ALA A 25 16.79 10.83 3.22
C ALA A 25 15.97 9.53 3.32
N TYR A 26 14.80 9.44 2.66
CA TYR A 26 13.97 8.24 2.67
C TYR A 26 14.71 7.06 2.05
N HIS A 27 15.35 7.29 0.90
CA HIS A 27 16.14 6.27 0.22
C HIS A 27 17.31 5.77 1.10
N GLN A 28 18.04 6.68 1.74
CA GLN A 28 19.15 6.33 2.63
C GLN A 28 18.71 5.50 3.84
N ILE A 29 17.54 5.79 4.40
CA ILE A 29 16.98 5.01 5.52
C ILE A 29 16.50 3.64 5.03
N ARG A 30 15.78 3.55 3.90
CA ARG A 30 15.34 2.27 3.30
C ARG A 30 16.50 1.32 3.02
N LYS A 31 17.64 1.85 2.54
CA LYS A 31 18.86 1.07 2.30
C LYS A 31 19.44 0.40 3.55
N LYS A 32 18.99 0.77 4.76
CA LYS A 32 19.42 0.10 6.01
C LYS A 32 18.72 -1.23 6.24
N TYR A 33 17.58 -1.49 5.58
CA TYR A 33 16.77 -2.67 5.81
C TYR A 33 16.23 -3.35 4.53
N ASP A 34 16.57 -2.84 3.35
CA ASP A 34 16.16 -3.39 2.04
C ASP A 34 16.57 -4.86 1.82
N HIS A 35 17.64 -5.33 2.46
CA HIS A 35 18.09 -6.72 2.42
C HIS A 35 17.58 -7.59 3.58
N GLN A 36 16.77 -7.02 4.50
CA GLN A 36 16.28 -7.75 5.66
C GLN A 36 15.15 -8.70 5.28
N LYS A 37 15.07 -9.81 6.01
CA LYS A 37 14.06 -10.84 5.77
C LYS A 37 12.70 -10.39 6.30
N VAL A 38 11.64 -10.93 5.72
CA VAL A 38 10.28 -10.79 6.27
C VAL A 38 10.26 -11.23 7.73
N ASN A 39 9.58 -10.45 8.58
CA ASN A 39 9.50 -10.56 10.04
C ASN A 39 10.84 -10.36 10.80
N ASP A 40 11.89 -9.87 10.14
CA ASP A 40 13.07 -9.36 10.85
C ASP A 40 12.72 -8.05 11.55
N THR A 41 12.56 -8.11 12.87
CA THR A 41 12.11 -6.96 13.66
C THR A 41 13.18 -5.87 13.78
N THR A 42 14.44 -6.13 13.40
CA THR A 42 15.49 -5.11 13.44
C THR A 42 15.23 -3.97 12.46
N ALA A 43 14.47 -4.22 11.38
CA ALA A 43 14.00 -3.20 10.43
C ALA A 43 13.07 -2.17 11.07
N LEU A 44 12.29 -2.58 12.09
CA LEU A 44 11.19 -1.77 12.60
C LEU A 44 11.67 -0.42 13.14
N SER A 45 12.86 -0.37 13.73
CA SER A 45 13.46 0.90 14.19
C SER A 45 13.70 1.90 13.06
N TYR A 46 14.09 1.43 11.88
CA TYR A 46 14.26 2.26 10.68
C TYR A 46 12.93 2.61 10.02
N VAL A 47 11.96 1.68 10.05
CA VAL A 47 10.60 1.93 9.58
C VAL A 47 9.91 3.00 10.45
N ASP A 48 10.07 2.94 11.77
CA ASP A 48 9.55 3.96 12.69
C ASP A 48 10.18 5.33 12.44
N LEU A 49 11.47 5.37 12.11
CA LEU A 49 12.15 6.59 11.70
C LEU A 49 11.55 7.18 10.41
N LEU A 50 11.25 6.35 9.41
CA LEU A 50 10.58 6.79 8.18
C LEU A 50 9.16 7.30 8.46
N ILE A 51 8.39 6.61 9.30
CA ILE A 51 7.05 7.04 9.70
C ILE A 51 7.12 8.41 10.38
N ALA A 52 8.07 8.60 11.29
CA ALA A 52 8.26 9.87 12.00
C ALA A 52 8.65 11.00 11.03
N LEU A 53 9.57 10.74 10.11
CA LEU A 53 10.00 11.69 9.09
C LEU A 53 8.83 12.08 8.16
N ALA A 54 8.12 11.10 7.62
CA ALA A 54 6.99 11.31 6.73
C ALA A 54 5.85 12.10 7.39
N LYS A 55 5.56 11.82 8.68
CA LYS A 55 4.60 12.60 9.46
C LYS A 55 5.05 14.05 9.65
N LYS A 56 6.32 14.28 9.98
CA LYS A 56 6.90 15.62 10.16
C LYS A 56 6.79 16.44 8.89
N GLU A 57 7.09 15.84 7.74
CA GLU A 57 7.05 16.50 6.43
C GLU A 57 5.66 16.54 5.80
N LYS A 58 4.67 15.88 6.41
CA LYS A 58 3.33 15.65 5.83
C LYS A 58 3.39 15.00 4.45
N ASN A 59 4.42 14.17 4.22
CA ASN A 59 4.58 13.42 2.98
C ASN A 59 3.75 12.14 3.06
N TYR A 60 2.49 12.25 2.67
CA TYR A 60 1.54 11.14 2.76
C TYR A 60 1.90 9.94 1.87
N SER A 61 2.60 10.17 0.76
CA SER A 61 3.06 9.10 -0.12
C SER A 61 4.12 8.25 0.55
N GLU A 62 5.16 8.88 1.11
CA GLU A 62 6.18 8.17 1.87
C GLU A 62 5.64 7.56 3.15
N LEU A 63 4.66 8.22 3.79
CA LEU A 63 4.00 7.68 4.97
C LEU A 63 3.25 6.38 4.65
N THR A 64 2.55 6.31 3.51
CA THR A 64 1.93 5.07 3.02
C THR A 64 2.96 3.98 2.82
N TYR A 65 4.04 4.27 2.11
CA TYR A 65 5.08 3.28 1.84
C TYR A 65 5.76 2.80 3.13
N ALA A 66 6.03 3.67 4.10
CA ALA A 66 6.63 3.28 5.38
C ALA A 66 5.69 2.36 6.18
N TYR A 67 4.39 2.63 6.18
CA TYR A 67 3.41 1.72 6.80
C TYR A 67 3.30 0.38 6.06
N GLN A 68 3.47 0.36 4.74
CA GLN A 68 3.53 -0.89 3.97
C GLN A 68 4.79 -1.69 4.26
N ASP A 69 5.95 -1.04 4.43
CA ASP A 69 7.18 -1.69 4.87
C ASP A 69 7.00 -2.33 6.25
N ALA A 70 6.29 -1.67 7.18
CA ALA A 70 5.97 -2.23 8.49
C ALA A 70 5.22 -3.58 8.39
N LEU A 71 4.38 -3.78 7.36
CA LEU A 71 3.66 -5.05 7.14
C LEU A 71 4.61 -6.22 6.86
N ASN A 72 5.80 -5.95 6.31
CA ASN A 72 6.79 -6.98 6.03
C ASN A 72 7.58 -7.39 7.27
N PHE A 73 7.81 -6.48 8.21
CA PHE A 73 8.72 -6.70 9.35
C PHE A 73 8.01 -6.93 10.69
N GLU A 74 6.75 -6.52 10.83
CA GLU A 74 6.00 -6.68 12.07
C GLU A 74 5.47 -8.12 12.22
N PRO A 75 5.89 -8.93 13.20
CA PRO A 75 5.38 -10.30 13.35
C PRO A 75 3.93 -10.39 13.84
N SER A 76 3.45 -9.41 14.60
CA SER A 76 2.10 -9.43 15.18
C SER A 76 1.03 -9.11 14.15
N GLY A 77 0.10 -10.06 13.91
CA GLY A 77 -1.04 -9.84 13.02
C GLY A 77 -1.88 -8.63 13.44
N TYR A 78 -2.08 -8.41 14.74
CA TYR A 78 -2.82 -7.25 15.24
C TYR A 78 -2.13 -5.93 14.88
N ARG A 79 -0.80 -5.83 15.07
CA ARG A 79 -0.06 -4.62 14.70
C ARG A 79 0.00 -4.43 13.18
N LYS A 80 0.12 -5.50 12.39
CA LYS A 80 -0.02 -5.43 10.92
C LYS A 80 -1.36 -4.82 10.51
N LYS A 81 -2.46 -5.19 11.17
CA LYS A 81 -3.78 -4.61 10.89
C LYS A 81 -3.80 -3.10 11.14
N LEU A 82 -3.25 -2.63 12.26
CA LEU A 82 -3.15 -1.20 12.58
C LEU A 82 -2.30 -0.43 11.55
N TYR A 83 -1.16 -1.00 11.14
CA TYR A 83 -0.34 -0.41 10.08
C TYR A 83 -1.06 -0.37 8.74
N ALA A 84 -1.82 -1.42 8.40
CA ALA A 84 -2.57 -1.46 7.16
C ALA A 84 -3.70 -0.39 7.12
N ASP A 85 -4.42 -0.19 8.22
CA ASP A 85 -5.40 0.89 8.33
C ASP A 85 -4.75 2.29 8.25
N SER A 86 -3.57 2.44 8.85
CA SER A 86 -2.78 3.68 8.76
C SER A 86 -2.26 3.94 7.34
N ALA A 87 -1.86 2.89 6.62
CA ALA A 87 -1.45 2.97 5.22
C ALA A 87 -2.60 3.46 4.32
N ILE A 88 -3.82 2.92 4.51
CA ILE A 88 -5.01 3.35 3.76
C ILE A 88 -5.32 4.82 4.03
N THR A 89 -5.35 5.21 5.30
CA THR A 89 -5.63 6.61 5.69
C THR A 89 -4.61 7.55 5.05
N SER A 90 -3.33 7.22 5.12
CA SER A 90 -2.25 8.02 4.52
C SER A 90 -2.37 8.06 2.99
N ALA A 91 -2.72 6.93 2.35
CA ALA A 91 -2.86 6.86 0.90
C ALA A 91 -4.05 7.69 0.40
N GLN A 92 -5.14 7.74 1.17
CA GLN A 92 -6.27 8.60 0.86
C GLN A 92 -5.87 10.08 0.93
N HIS A 93 -5.06 10.46 1.91
CA HIS A 93 -4.53 11.82 2.00
C HIS A 93 -3.57 12.19 0.86
N SER A 94 -2.82 11.23 0.30
CA SER A 94 -1.95 11.48 -0.86
C SER A 94 -2.73 11.70 -2.16
N CYS A 95 -4.03 11.36 -2.20
CA CYS A 95 -4.88 11.44 -3.38
C CYS A 95 -4.36 10.64 -4.60
N ASN A 96 -3.42 9.72 -4.38
CA ASN A 96 -2.82 8.91 -5.44
C ASN A 96 -3.54 7.56 -5.53
N ASN A 97 -4.24 7.31 -6.64
CA ASN A 97 -5.00 6.08 -6.85
C ASN A 97 -4.14 4.81 -6.77
N ASP A 98 -2.87 4.87 -7.18
CA ASP A 98 -1.94 3.74 -7.13
C ASP A 98 -1.61 3.38 -5.68
N LEU A 99 -1.35 4.39 -4.87
CA LEU A 99 -1.10 4.23 -3.43
C LEU A 99 -2.35 3.72 -2.72
N ILE A 100 -3.52 4.30 -3.01
CA ILE A 100 -4.78 3.87 -2.41
C ILE A 100 -5.05 2.41 -2.76
N ALA A 101 -4.89 2.03 -4.04
CA ALA A 101 -5.05 0.66 -4.49
C ALA A 101 -4.08 -0.30 -3.78
N SER A 102 -2.80 0.06 -3.69
CA SER A 102 -1.78 -0.75 -3.03
C SER A 102 -2.01 -0.90 -1.51
N ALA A 103 -2.55 0.14 -0.85
CA ALA A 103 -2.85 0.10 0.58
C ALA A 103 -4.04 -0.83 0.88
N TYR A 104 -5.10 -0.77 0.09
CA TYR A 104 -6.21 -1.73 0.19
C TYR A 104 -5.74 -3.16 -0.09
N LEU A 105 -4.89 -3.36 -1.10
CA LEU A 105 -4.28 -4.66 -1.36
C LEU A 105 -3.51 -5.17 -0.13
N GLY A 106 -2.66 -4.33 0.47
CA GLY A 106 -1.87 -4.66 1.66
C GLY A 106 -2.75 -5.09 2.85
N ARG A 107 -3.85 -4.37 3.12
CA ARG A 107 -4.79 -4.77 4.18
C ARG A 107 -5.50 -6.09 3.88
N GLY A 108 -5.89 -6.30 2.63
CA GLY A 108 -6.49 -7.56 2.21
C GLY A 108 -5.54 -8.75 2.40
N ILE A 109 -4.25 -8.57 2.07
CA ILE A 109 -3.20 -9.57 2.30
C ILE A 109 -3.07 -9.90 3.80
N VAL A 110 -3.08 -8.89 4.67
CA VAL A 110 -3.05 -9.10 6.13
C VAL A 110 -4.29 -9.89 6.59
N SER A 111 -5.50 -9.50 6.19
CA SER A 111 -6.74 -10.23 6.52
C SER A 111 -6.67 -11.70 6.05
N TYR A 112 -6.21 -11.92 4.82
CA TYR A 112 -6.11 -13.26 4.23
C TYR A 112 -5.08 -14.14 4.95
N PHE A 113 -3.85 -13.66 5.13
CA PHE A 113 -2.75 -14.50 5.61
C PHE A 113 -2.71 -14.61 7.13
N ASN A 114 -2.92 -13.51 7.85
CA ASN A 114 -2.77 -13.46 9.31
C ASN A 114 -4.05 -13.87 10.04
N PHE A 115 -5.22 -13.52 9.52
CA PHE A 115 -6.49 -13.75 10.22
C PHE A 115 -7.36 -14.84 9.58
N LYS A 116 -7.06 -15.24 8.34
CA LYS A 116 -7.91 -16.15 7.52
C LYS A 116 -9.31 -15.58 7.26
N ASP A 117 -9.43 -14.26 7.31
CA ASP A 117 -10.67 -13.52 7.07
C ASP A 117 -10.84 -13.27 5.56
N TYR A 118 -11.32 -14.30 4.85
CA TYR A 118 -11.38 -14.30 3.39
C TYR A 118 -12.36 -13.27 2.80
N GLN A 119 -13.51 -13.04 3.44
CA GLN A 119 -14.47 -12.04 2.96
C GLN A 119 -13.93 -10.60 3.08
N PRO A 120 -13.43 -10.16 4.25
CA PRO A 120 -12.78 -8.85 4.36
C PRO A 120 -11.61 -8.69 3.37
N ALA A 121 -10.81 -9.74 3.16
CA ALA A 121 -9.73 -9.69 2.18
C ALA A 121 -10.24 -9.46 0.74
N LEU A 122 -11.34 -10.13 0.38
CA LEU A 122 -11.96 -9.99 -0.93
C LEU A 122 -12.58 -8.61 -1.16
N ASP A 123 -13.26 -8.06 -0.15
CA ASP A 123 -13.78 -6.70 -0.21
C ASP A 123 -12.65 -5.68 -0.46
N ASP A 124 -11.52 -5.85 0.25
CA ASP A 124 -10.33 -5.02 0.06
C ASP A 124 -9.70 -5.19 -1.33
N TYR A 125 -9.61 -6.42 -1.85
CA TYR A 125 -9.08 -6.66 -3.20
C TYR A 125 -9.97 -6.07 -4.30
N ILE A 126 -11.30 -6.14 -4.15
CA ILE A 126 -12.24 -5.49 -5.08
C ILE A 126 -12.09 -3.97 -4.99
N LYS A 127 -11.97 -3.42 -3.77
CA LYS A 127 -11.76 -1.98 -3.57
C LYS A 127 -10.44 -1.53 -4.21
N ALA A 128 -9.35 -2.28 -4.00
CA ALA A 128 -8.06 -2.04 -4.63
C ALA A 128 -8.18 -2.02 -6.16
N LEU A 129 -8.85 -3.01 -6.74
CA LEU A 129 -9.07 -3.08 -8.20
C LEU A 129 -9.84 -1.87 -8.72
N SER A 130 -10.82 -1.36 -7.97
CA SER A 130 -11.61 -0.20 -8.38
C SER A 130 -10.76 1.08 -8.53
N TYR A 131 -9.76 1.28 -7.64
CA TYR A 131 -8.79 2.37 -7.76
C TYR A 131 -7.75 2.10 -8.85
N ALA A 132 -7.32 0.85 -9.01
CA ALA A 132 -6.38 0.45 -10.05
C ALA A 132 -6.93 0.62 -11.49
N ARG A 133 -8.25 0.70 -11.68
CA ARG A 133 -8.83 1.05 -12.99
C ARG A 133 -8.49 2.48 -13.43
N ARG A 134 -8.21 3.36 -12.46
CA ARG A 134 -7.77 4.76 -12.67
C ARG A 134 -6.26 4.92 -12.49
N SER A 135 -5.55 3.81 -12.27
CA SER A 135 -4.10 3.77 -12.08
C SER A 135 -3.38 3.85 -13.42
N THR A 136 -2.23 4.53 -13.42
CA THR A 136 -1.31 4.55 -14.57
C THR A 136 -0.30 3.41 -14.53
N SER A 137 -0.21 2.65 -13.43
CA SER A 137 0.79 1.60 -13.23
C SER A 137 0.26 0.21 -13.57
N PRO A 138 0.78 -0.46 -14.62
CA PRO A 138 0.42 -1.85 -14.92
C PRO A 138 0.77 -2.79 -13.76
N TYR A 139 1.87 -2.52 -13.05
CA TYR A 139 2.33 -3.34 -11.94
C TYR A 139 1.28 -3.44 -10.83
N VAL A 140 0.72 -2.30 -10.39
CA VAL A 140 -0.30 -2.27 -9.33
C VAL A 140 -1.53 -3.09 -9.75
N LYS A 141 -2.00 -2.89 -10.99
CA LYS A 141 -3.15 -3.62 -11.54
C LYS A 141 -2.90 -5.13 -11.57
N TYR A 142 -1.78 -5.58 -12.10
CA TYR A 142 -1.49 -7.02 -12.21
C TYR A 142 -1.23 -7.68 -10.86
N ASN A 143 -0.63 -6.96 -9.91
CA ASN A 143 -0.46 -7.46 -8.54
C ASN A 143 -1.82 -7.74 -7.87
N ILE A 144 -2.78 -6.81 -8.00
CA ILE A 144 -4.14 -7.00 -7.47
C ILE A 144 -4.83 -8.18 -8.15
N LEU A 145 -4.74 -8.29 -9.48
CA LEU A 145 -5.35 -9.40 -10.23
C LEU A 145 -4.75 -10.75 -9.85
N TYR A 146 -3.44 -10.81 -9.58
CA TYR A 146 -2.78 -12.02 -9.08
C TYR A 146 -3.39 -12.45 -7.73
N HIS A 147 -3.51 -11.55 -6.75
CA HIS A 147 -4.09 -11.88 -5.45
C HIS A 147 -5.57 -12.28 -5.52
N LEU A 148 -6.35 -11.63 -6.39
CA LEU A 148 -7.72 -12.04 -6.69
C LEU A 148 -7.78 -13.45 -7.30
N GLY A 149 -6.88 -13.75 -8.25
CA GLY A 149 -6.80 -15.08 -8.89
C GLY A 149 -6.43 -16.18 -7.90
N VAL A 150 -5.46 -15.94 -7.01
CA VAL A 150 -5.08 -16.87 -5.94
C VAL A 150 -6.28 -17.16 -5.03
N MET A 151 -6.99 -16.12 -4.60
CA MET A 151 -8.13 -16.28 -3.71
C MET A 151 -9.33 -16.94 -4.40
N LYS A 152 -9.61 -16.63 -5.68
CA LYS A 152 -10.62 -17.33 -6.47
C LYS A 152 -10.30 -18.83 -6.57
N SER A 153 -9.05 -19.16 -6.89
CA SER A 153 -8.58 -20.54 -6.99
C SER A 153 -8.75 -21.29 -5.67
N PHE A 154 -8.40 -20.64 -4.54
CA PHE A 154 -8.60 -21.19 -3.21
C PHE A 154 -10.09 -21.47 -2.93
N TRP A 155 -10.97 -20.52 -3.25
CA TRP A 155 -12.41 -20.64 -3.04
C TRP A 155 -13.04 -21.75 -3.90
N ASP A 156 -12.68 -21.84 -5.19
CA ASP A 156 -13.16 -22.88 -6.09
C ASP A 156 -12.75 -24.28 -5.62
N ILE A 157 -11.54 -24.45 -5.08
CA ILE A 157 -11.08 -25.70 -4.48
C ILE A 157 -11.88 -26.03 -3.21
N MET A 158 -12.06 -25.07 -2.31
CA MET A 158 -12.83 -25.24 -1.07
C MET A 158 -14.29 -25.61 -1.36
N MET A 159 -14.88 -25.02 -2.39
CA MET A 159 -16.23 -25.29 -2.86
C MET A 159 -16.42 -26.67 -3.47
N ARG A 160 -15.49 -27.11 -4.33
CA ARG A 160 -15.53 -28.49 -4.88
C ARG A 160 -15.49 -29.54 -3.77
N ARG A 161 -14.87 -29.21 -2.63
CA ARG A 161 -14.78 -30.06 -1.45
C ARG A 161 -15.95 -29.90 -0.46
N SER A 162 -16.81 -28.88 -0.62
CA SER A 162 -17.91 -28.61 0.30
C SER A 162 -19.21 -28.27 -0.43
N VAL A 163 -20.19 -29.18 -0.33
CA VAL A 163 -21.49 -29.09 -1.04
C VAL A 163 -22.28 -27.81 -0.71
N ASN A 164 -22.03 -27.19 0.45
CA ASN A 164 -22.82 -26.09 1.01
C ASN A 164 -22.35 -24.67 0.63
N LEU A 165 -21.20 -24.49 -0.02
CA LEU A 165 -20.68 -23.14 -0.32
C LEU A 165 -21.17 -22.56 -1.66
N ARG A 166 -21.81 -23.39 -2.50
CA ARG A 166 -22.24 -23.06 -3.88
C ARG A 166 -22.96 -21.70 -4.08
N PRO A 167 -23.84 -21.22 -3.17
CA PRO A 167 -24.51 -19.93 -3.31
C PRO A 167 -23.56 -18.72 -3.29
N VAL A 168 -22.40 -18.83 -2.62
CA VAL A 168 -21.41 -17.76 -2.52
C VAL A 168 -20.61 -17.59 -3.82
N LEU A 169 -20.52 -18.64 -4.66
CA LEU A 169 -19.79 -18.59 -5.94
C LEU A 169 -20.58 -17.77 -6.96
N LEU A 170 -21.89 -17.99 -7.00
CA LEU A 170 -22.82 -17.28 -7.88
C LEU A 170 -22.93 -15.78 -7.60
N SER A 171 -22.55 -15.31 -6.40
CA SER A 171 -22.48 -13.89 -6.07
C SER A 171 -21.15 -13.26 -6.44
N LEU A 172 -20.09 -14.07 -6.60
CA LEU A 172 -18.76 -13.64 -7.01
C LEU A 172 -18.60 -13.63 -8.52
N ASP A 173 -19.04 -14.68 -9.23
CA ASP A 173 -19.07 -14.69 -10.70
C ASP A 173 -19.98 -13.60 -11.28
N ARG A 174 -20.92 -13.05 -10.50
CA ARG A 174 -21.70 -11.86 -10.88
C ARG A 174 -20.99 -10.53 -10.63
N ARG A 175 -19.90 -10.51 -9.86
CA ARG A 175 -19.13 -9.31 -9.51
C ARG A 175 -17.85 -9.14 -10.34
N PHE A 176 -17.48 -10.15 -11.12
CA PHE A 176 -16.37 -10.15 -12.06
C PHE A 176 -16.88 -10.23 -13.50
#